data_AF-A0A1I5JMU9-F1
#
_entry.id   AF-A0A1I5JMU9-F1
#
_cell.length_a   1.000
_cell.length_b   1.000
_cell.length_c   1.000
_cell.angle_alpha   90.00
_cell.angle_beta   90.00
_cell.angle_gamma   90.00
#
_symmetry.space_group_name_H-M   'P 1'
#
loop_
_entity.id
_entity.type
_entity.pdbx_description
1 polymer ?
#
loop_
_entity_poly.entity_id
_entity_poly.type
_entity_poly.pdbx_seq_one_letter_code
_entity_poly.pdbx_strand_id
1 'polypeptide(L)'
;MARYLPWRGRFPRGRSDLPDEMVEFVARQVKVSAADIAFYDFGGRTIKGDRRELREALGWRPCGVPDAEKLATSLAEDLCTKERRPEQVRVELLSRCRADKIEPPTALRIDTIVRSALHQGEQLLIARVQARSGPEARQRILALVARPGSGDGDASGEQADREEVEDEAAGVLGQIKQAPGDVSLNSMLTEISKLDLTRGLQLPDGLFAGISPKIEGVAGPGLRRVA
;
A
#
# COMPACT_ATOMS: atom_id res chain seq x y z
N MET A 1 25.91 -0.41 -23.31
CA MET A 1 24.89 -1.05 -22.43
C MET A 1 25.44 -1.50 -21.08
N ALA A 2 26.61 -2.16 -21.01
CA ALA A 2 27.19 -2.68 -19.77
C ALA A 2 27.35 -1.66 -18.62
N ARG A 3 27.69 -0.40 -18.93
CA ARG A 3 27.76 0.69 -17.93
C ARG A 3 26.40 1.27 -17.55
N TYR A 4 25.44 1.22 -18.46
CA TYR A 4 24.11 1.81 -18.27
C TYR A 4 23.23 0.97 -17.34
N LEU A 5 23.29 -0.36 -17.46
CA LEU A 5 22.44 -1.27 -16.67
C LEU A 5 22.67 -1.13 -15.15
N PRO A 6 23.91 -1.17 -14.60
CA PRO A 6 24.13 -0.95 -13.18
C PRO A 6 23.74 0.46 -12.70
N TRP A 7 23.85 1.47 -13.57
CA TRP A 7 23.54 2.85 -13.22
C TRP A 7 22.03 3.14 -13.19
N ARG A 8 21.29 2.74 -14.23
CA ARG A 8 19.85 3.01 -14.36
C ARG A 8 18.96 1.86 -13.91
N GLY A 9 19.52 0.67 -13.73
CA GLY A 9 18.76 -0.52 -13.36
C GLY A 9 17.98 -1.17 -14.49
N ARG A 10 18.12 -0.69 -15.73
CA ARG A 10 17.39 -1.21 -16.89
C ARG A 10 18.24 -1.10 -18.14
N PHE A 11 17.87 -1.84 -19.18
CA PHE A 11 18.47 -1.64 -20.51
C PHE A 11 17.97 -0.35 -21.17
N PRO A 12 18.81 0.31 -22.00
CA PRO A 12 18.37 1.44 -22.80
C PRO A 12 17.34 0.99 -23.83
N ARG A 13 16.35 1.85 -24.09
CA ARG A 13 15.31 1.66 -25.11
C ARG A 13 15.77 2.12 -26.50
N GLY A 14 16.77 2.99 -26.55
CA GLY A 14 17.34 3.53 -27.78
C GLY A 14 18.59 4.36 -27.49
N ARG A 15 19.16 4.97 -28.54
CA ARG A 15 20.32 5.85 -28.43
C ARG A 15 20.09 7.08 -27.53
N SER A 16 18.88 7.63 -27.53
CA SER A 16 18.51 8.81 -26.72
C SER A 16 18.57 8.56 -25.21
N ASP A 17 18.48 7.31 -24.76
CA ASP A 17 18.65 6.96 -23.34
C ASP A 17 20.11 7.06 -22.88
N LEU A 18 21.08 6.99 -23.81
CA LEU A 18 22.50 6.94 -23.51
C LEU A 18 23.10 8.36 -23.50
N PRO A 19 23.69 8.81 -22.38
CA PRO A 19 24.44 10.07 -22.35
C PRO A 19 25.64 10.02 -23.29
N ASP A 20 25.92 11.12 -24.00
CA ASP A 20 27.01 11.18 -24.98
C ASP A 20 28.37 10.93 -24.33
N GLU A 21 28.59 11.49 -23.14
CA GLU A 21 29.81 11.24 -22.34
C GLU A 21 30.03 9.74 -22.05
N MET A 22 28.97 8.99 -21.78
CA MET A 22 29.05 7.55 -21.55
C MET A 22 29.43 6.81 -22.83
N VAL A 23 28.86 7.21 -23.98
CA VAL A 23 29.17 6.62 -25.28
C VAL A 23 30.63 6.88 -25.64
N GLU A 24 31.08 8.13 -25.56
CA GLU A 24 32.46 8.53 -25.84
C GLU A 24 33.47 7.83 -24.93
N PHE A 25 33.16 7.71 -23.65
CA PHE A 25 34.00 7.00 -22.70
C PHE A 25 34.18 5.53 -23.11
N VAL A 26 33.08 4.83 -23.40
CA VAL A 26 33.15 3.42 -23.81
C VAL A 26 33.82 3.26 -25.18
N ALA A 27 33.53 4.14 -26.14
CA ALA A 27 34.13 4.11 -27.48
C ALA A 27 35.66 4.22 -27.43
N ARG A 28 36.19 5.10 -26.56
CA ARG A 28 37.64 5.20 -26.30
C ARG A 28 38.23 3.91 -25.72
N GLN A 29 37.51 3.22 -24.83
CA GLN A 29 37.99 1.97 -24.23
C GLN A 29 38.12 0.83 -25.25
N VAL A 30 37.18 0.75 -26.20
CA VAL A 30 37.16 -0.31 -27.23
C VAL A 30 37.78 0.12 -28.56
N LYS A 31 38.31 1.35 -28.64
CA LYS A 31 38.96 1.95 -29.83
C LYS A 31 38.08 1.96 -31.08
N VAL A 32 36.81 2.32 -30.93
CA VAL A 32 35.84 2.50 -32.04
C VAL A 32 35.33 3.94 -32.09
N SER A 33 34.66 4.32 -33.17
CA SER A 33 34.05 5.65 -33.26
C SER A 33 32.79 5.73 -32.40
N ALA A 34 32.64 6.81 -31.64
CA ALA A 34 31.41 7.06 -30.88
C ALA A 34 30.19 7.20 -31.81
N ALA A 35 30.38 7.59 -33.07
CA ALA A 35 29.31 7.69 -34.07
C ALA A 35 28.73 6.32 -34.45
N ASP A 36 29.49 5.23 -34.27
CA ASP A 36 29.06 3.88 -34.67
C ASP A 36 27.81 3.42 -33.91
N ILE A 37 27.58 3.97 -32.71
CA ILE A 37 26.39 3.68 -31.91
C ILE A 37 25.08 4.06 -32.62
N ALA A 38 25.13 5.02 -33.55
CA ALA A 38 23.95 5.47 -34.29
C ALA A 38 23.42 4.38 -35.23
N PHE A 39 24.28 3.45 -35.65
CA PHE A 39 23.91 2.32 -36.51
C PHE A 39 23.50 1.08 -35.72
N TYR A 40 23.59 1.11 -34.38
CA TYR A 40 23.20 -0.01 -33.55
C TYR A 40 21.67 -0.12 -33.47
N ASP A 41 21.14 -1.29 -33.86
CA ASP A 41 19.70 -1.56 -33.82
C ASP A 41 19.24 -1.98 -32.41
N PHE A 42 18.63 -1.02 -31.69
CA PHE A 42 18.06 -1.22 -30.36
C PHE A 42 16.73 -2.01 -30.34
N GLY A 43 16.13 -2.29 -31.50
CA GLY A 43 14.91 -3.10 -31.65
C GLY A 43 15.17 -4.49 -32.25
N GLY A 44 16.38 -4.74 -32.74
CA GLY A 44 16.73 -5.91 -33.55
C GLY A 44 16.84 -7.23 -32.79
N ARG A 45 17.31 -8.25 -33.51
CA ARG A 45 17.61 -9.57 -32.93
C ARG A 45 18.89 -9.54 -32.09
N THR A 46 19.90 -8.78 -32.51
CA THR A 46 21.22 -8.70 -31.86
C THR A 46 21.12 -8.22 -30.41
N ILE A 47 20.34 -7.16 -30.15
CA ILE A 47 20.15 -6.65 -28.78
C ILE A 47 19.55 -7.68 -27.82
N LYS A 48 18.77 -8.66 -28.30
CA LYS A 48 18.24 -9.74 -27.44
C LYS A 48 19.37 -10.64 -26.96
N GLY A 49 20.34 -10.93 -27.83
CA GLY A 49 21.56 -11.67 -27.49
C GLY A 49 22.42 -10.89 -26.51
N ASP A 50 22.73 -9.63 -26.83
CA ASP A 50 23.57 -8.76 -25.99
C ASP A 50 22.96 -8.56 -24.60
N ARG A 51 21.63 -8.37 -24.50
CA ARG A 51 20.94 -8.27 -23.21
C ARG A 51 21.06 -9.54 -22.39
N ARG A 52 21.01 -10.72 -23.02
CA ARG A 52 21.19 -12.00 -22.32
C ARG A 52 22.63 -12.13 -21.80
N GLU A 53 23.62 -11.87 -22.64
CA GLU A 53 25.03 -11.95 -22.22
C GLU A 53 25.35 -10.97 -21.09
N LEU A 54 24.83 -9.73 -21.16
CA LEU A 54 25.02 -8.75 -20.09
C LEU A 54 24.29 -9.13 -18.80
N ARG A 55 23.14 -9.79 -18.88
CA ARG A 55 22.46 -10.33 -17.70
C ARG A 55 23.31 -11.38 -17.00
N GLU A 56 23.81 -12.35 -17.76
CA GLU A 56 24.66 -13.43 -17.26
C GLU A 56 25.96 -12.87 -16.65
N ALA A 57 26.64 -11.96 -17.36
CA ALA A 57 27.89 -11.38 -16.90
C ALA A 57 27.76 -10.48 -15.66
N LEU A 58 26.66 -9.73 -15.53
CA LEU A 58 26.47 -8.77 -14.43
C LEU A 58 25.62 -9.33 -13.27
N GLY A 59 25.04 -10.52 -13.45
CA GLY A 59 24.12 -11.16 -12.50
C GLY A 59 22.75 -10.49 -12.43
N TRP A 60 22.28 -9.91 -13.55
CA TRP A 60 20.94 -9.34 -13.64
C TRP A 60 19.93 -10.36 -14.11
N ARG A 61 18.68 -10.22 -13.66
CA ARG A 61 17.59 -11.11 -14.05
C ARG A 61 16.26 -10.38 -14.21
N PRO A 62 15.36 -10.86 -15.08
CA PRO A 62 14.02 -10.30 -15.18
C PRO A 62 13.22 -10.56 -13.90
N CYS A 63 12.30 -9.66 -13.56
CA CYS A 63 11.40 -9.84 -12.42
C CYS A 63 10.41 -10.99 -12.68
N GLY A 64 10.59 -12.10 -11.96
CA GLY A 64 9.66 -13.22 -11.92
C GLY A 64 8.41 -12.92 -11.09
N VAL A 65 7.54 -13.92 -10.97
CA VAL A 65 6.41 -13.87 -10.01
C VAL A 65 6.89 -13.94 -8.56
N PRO A 66 7.83 -14.84 -8.19
CA PRO A 66 8.33 -14.91 -6.81
C PRO A 66 9.00 -13.61 -6.35
N ASP A 67 9.66 -12.91 -7.27
CA ASP A 67 10.26 -11.61 -6.98
C ASP A 67 9.22 -10.55 -6.68
N ALA A 68 8.15 -10.52 -7.48
CA ALA A 68 7.07 -9.56 -7.31
C ALA A 68 6.37 -9.76 -5.96
N GLU A 69 6.15 -11.01 -5.56
CA GLU A 69 5.59 -11.37 -4.25
C GLU A 69 6.53 -10.97 -3.12
N LYS A 70 7.82 -11.34 -3.19
CA LYS A 70 8.83 -10.96 -2.19
C LYS A 70 8.96 -9.45 -2.05
N LEU A 71 8.97 -8.72 -3.17
CA LEU A 71 9.03 -7.26 -3.17
C LEU A 71 7.77 -6.68 -2.53
N ALA A 72 6.57 -7.19 -2.85
CA ALA A 72 5.33 -6.73 -2.24
C ALA A 72 5.33 -6.93 -0.72
N THR A 73 5.70 -8.12 -0.24
CA THR A 73 5.74 -8.44 1.20
C THR A 73 6.78 -7.60 1.94
N SER A 74 8.01 -7.48 1.40
CA SER A 74 9.04 -6.67 2.06
C SER A 74 8.68 -5.18 2.10
N LEU A 75 8.05 -4.64 1.06
CA LEU A 75 7.54 -3.27 1.05
C LEU A 75 6.41 -3.08 2.05
N ALA A 76 5.53 -4.08 2.17
CA ALA A 76 4.41 -4.06 3.10
C ALA A 76 4.89 -3.88 4.55
N GLU A 77 5.89 -4.68 4.95
CA GLU A 77 6.44 -4.70 6.30
C GLU A 77 7.27 -3.45 6.61
N ASP A 78 8.21 -3.09 5.73
CA ASP A 78 9.21 -2.06 5.99
C ASP A 78 8.66 -0.63 5.82
N LEU A 79 7.80 -0.42 4.83
CA LEU A 79 7.40 0.90 4.34
C LEU A 79 5.89 1.14 4.44
N CYS A 80 5.04 0.23 3.95
CA CYS A 80 3.60 0.51 3.76
C CYS A 80 2.80 0.62 5.07
N THR A 81 3.40 0.26 6.20
CA THR A 81 2.86 0.54 7.54
C THR A 81 3.02 2.01 7.95
N LYS A 82 3.95 2.76 7.33
CA LYS A 82 4.30 4.16 7.66
C LYS A 82 3.96 5.12 6.52
N GLU A 83 4.17 4.71 5.27
CA GLU A 83 3.93 5.50 4.07
C GLU A 83 2.82 4.87 3.23
N ARG A 84 1.82 5.65 2.86
CA ARG A 84 0.65 5.20 2.08
C ARG A 84 0.60 5.78 0.67
N ARG A 85 1.50 6.71 0.34
CA ARG A 85 1.56 7.33 -0.98
C ARG A 85 2.12 6.33 -2.00
N PRO A 86 1.35 5.96 -3.04
CA PRO A 86 1.78 4.96 -4.02
C PRO A 86 3.07 5.37 -4.75
N GLU A 87 3.26 6.67 -5.00
CA GLU A 87 4.47 7.17 -5.67
C GLU A 87 5.75 6.96 -4.85
N GLN A 88 5.67 7.07 -3.51
CA GLN A 88 6.82 6.82 -2.64
C GLN A 88 7.15 5.31 -2.59
N VAL A 89 6.12 4.47 -2.50
CA VAL A 89 6.27 3.00 -2.58
C VAL A 89 6.87 2.58 -3.93
N ARG A 90 6.48 3.25 -5.02
CA ARG A 90 7.03 3.01 -6.36
C ARG A 90 8.51 3.34 -6.45
N VAL A 91 8.95 4.47 -5.89
CA VAL A 91 10.37 4.86 -5.85
C VAL A 91 11.18 3.82 -5.09
N GLU A 92 10.70 3.38 -3.93
CA GLU A 92 11.37 2.36 -3.12
C GLU A 92 11.40 1.01 -3.82
N LEU A 93 10.30 0.58 -4.45
CA LEU A 93 10.26 -0.64 -5.26
C LEU A 93 11.36 -0.66 -6.34
N LEU A 94 11.51 0.44 -7.09
CA LEU A 94 12.55 0.55 -8.12
C LEU A 94 13.96 0.62 -7.53
N SER A 95 14.11 1.17 -6.32
CA SER A 95 15.37 1.14 -5.58
C SER A 95 15.77 -0.29 -5.22
N ARG A 96 14.83 -1.07 -4.64
CA ARG A 96 15.04 -2.48 -4.26
C ARG A 96 15.29 -3.37 -5.46
N CYS A 97 14.55 -3.20 -6.55
CA CYS A 97 14.83 -3.92 -7.80
C CYS A 97 16.30 -3.73 -8.24
N ARG A 98 16.82 -2.50 -8.15
CA ARG A 98 18.23 -2.23 -8.49
C ARG A 98 19.20 -2.89 -7.53
N ALA A 99 18.94 -2.82 -6.22
CA ALA A 99 19.78 -3.45 -5.20
C ALA A 99 19.86 -4.97 -5.40
N ASP A 100 18.73 -5.60 -5.74
CA ASP A 100 18.63 -7.05 -5.94
C ASP A 100 19.02 -7.50 -7.37
N LYS A 101 19.50 -6.57 -8.21
CA LYS A 101 19.82 -6.80 -9.64
C LYS A 101 18.65 -7.39 -10.44
N ILE A 102 17.44 -6.98 -10.08
CA ILE A 102 16.20 -7.31 -10.77
C ILE A 102 15.88 -6.20 -11.75
N GLU A 103 15.67 -6.54 -13.02
CA GLU A 103 15.19 -5.57 -13.99
C GLU A 103 13.79 -5.05 -13.59
N PRO A 104 13.51 -3.75 -13.74
CA PRO A 104 12.22 -3.20 -13.37
C PRO A 104 11.10 -3.92 -14.12
N PRO A 105 10.03 -4.33 -13.42
CA PRO A 105 8.85 -4.90 -14.07
C PRO A 105 8.24 -3.90 -15.06
N THR A 106 7.30 -4.39 -15.87
CA THR A 106 6.45 -3.50 -16.69
C THR A 106 5.71 -2.51 -15.79
N ALA A 107 5.33 -1.34 -16.33
CA ALA A 107 4.59 -0.33 -15.56
C ALA A 107 3.33 -0.91 -14.91
N LEU A 108 2.57 -1.71 -15.66
CA LEU A 108 1.40 -2.42 -15.13
C LEU A 108 1.73 -3.34 -13.94
N ARG A 109 2.84 -4.09 -14.03
CA ARG A 109 3.27 -4.96 -12.92
C ARG A 109 3.76 -4.16 -11.71
N ILE A 110 4.44 -3.03 -11.93
CA ILE A 110 4.82 -2.10 -10.87
C ILE A 110 3.58 -1.64 -10.11
N ASP A 111 2.55 -1.17 -10.81
CA ASP A 111 1.31 -0.68 -10.18
C ASP A 111 0.60 -1.78 -9.39
N THR A 112 0.59 -3.01 -9.92
CA THR A 112 0.04 -4.18 -9.22
C THR A 112 0.83 -4.51 -7.95
N ILE A 113 2.17 -4.51 -8.00
CA ILE A 113 3.02 -4.77 -6.83
C ILE A 113 2.81 -3.69 -5.78
N VAL A 114 2.78 -2.42 -6.17
CA VAL A 114 2.55 -1.29 -5.26
C VAL A 114 1.19 -1.41 -4.57
N ARG A 115 0.14 -1.72 -5.33
CA ARG A 115 -1.21 -1.94 -4.76
C ARG A 115 -1.21 -3.13 -3.78
N SER A 116 -0.55 -4.22 -4.15
CA SER A 116 -0.43 -5.40 -3.29
C SER A 116 0.30 -5.09 -1.99
N ALA A 117 1.44 -4.40 -2.05
CA ALA A 117 2.21 -3.98 -0.88
C ALA A 117 1.39 -3.07 0.04
N LEU A 118 0.68 -2.08 -0.52
CA LEU A 118 -0.20 -1.20 0.24
C LEU A 118 -1.34 -1.96 0.91
N HIS A 119 -1.98 -2.89 0.21
CA HIS A 119 -3.04 -3.71 0.79
C HIS A 119 -2.51 -4.61 1.91
N GLN A 120 -1.38 -5.29 1.69
CA GLN A 120 -0.75 -6.12 2.73
C GLN A 120 -0.33 -5.29 3.95
N GLY A 121 0.25 -4.10 3.73
CA GLY A 121 0.61 -3.18 4.83
C GLY A 121 -0.60 -2.74 5.65
N GLU A 122 -1.75 -2.54 5.01
CA GLU A 122 -3.01 -2.25 5.69
C GLU A 122 -3.50 -3.45 6.52
N GLN A 123 -3.47 -4.66 5.96
CA GLN A 123 -3.82 -5.88 6.70
C GLN A 123 -2.91 -6.09 7.92
N LEU A 124 -1.61 -5.78 7.81
CA LEU A 124 -0.68 -5.82 8.94
C LEU A 124 -1.05 -4.81 10.04
N LEU A 125 -1.48 -3.61 9.66
CA LEU A 125 -1.95 -2.59 10.62
C LEU A 125 -3.25 -3.04 11.31
N ILE A 126 -4.21 -3.58 10.56
CA ILE A 126 -5.47 -4.11 11.09
C ILE A 126 -5.19 -5.24 12.08
N ALA A 127 -4.38 -6.22 11.68
CA ALA A 127 -4.00 -7.34 12.55
C ALA A 127 -3.31 -6.86 13.83
N ARG A 128 -2.45 -5.84 13.73
CA ARG A 128 -1.77 -5.23 14.88
C ARG A 128 -2.76 -4.55 15.83
N VAL A 129 -3.74 -3.81 15.31
CA VAL A 129 -4.78 -3.16 16.14
C VAL A 129 -5.65 -4.22 16.81
N GLN A 130 -6.06 -5.26 16.07
CA GLN A 130 -6.84 -6.37 16.62
C GLN A 130 -6.10 -7.13 17.72
N ALA A 131 -4.78 -7.36 17.55
CA ALA A 131 -3.96 -8.01 18.56
C ALA A 131 -3.84 -7.16 19.84
N ARG A 132 -3.79 -5.83 19.70
CA ARG A 132 -3.70 -4.89 20.82
C ARG A 132 -5.02 -4.65 21.54
N SER A 133 -6.17 -4.72 20.85
CA SER A 133 -7.47 -4.44 21.47
C SER A 133 -7.84 -5.46 22.54
N GLY A 134 -7.34 -6.69 22.44
CA GLY A 134 -7.71 -7.78 23.34
C GLY A 134 -9.13 -8.30 23.13
N PRO A 135 -9.47 -9.47 23.70
CA PRO A 135 -10.74 -10.15 23.44
C PRO A 135 -11.94 -9.40 24.02
N GLU A 136 -11.81 -8.77 25.20
CA GLU A 136 -12.91 -8.06 25.85
C GLU A 136 -13.33 -6.80 25.09
N ALA A 137 -12.38 -5.94 24.71
CA ALA A 137 -12.70 -4.74 23.94
C ALA A 137 -13.31 -5.11 22.59
N ARG A 138 -12.83 -6.21 21.97
CA ARG A 138 -13.41 -6.74 20.73
C ARG A 138 -14.88 -7.16 20.91
N GLN A 139 -15.21 -7.86 21.99
CA GLN A 139 -16.60 -8.22 22.30
C GLN A 139 -17.47 -6.99 22.52
N ARG A 140 -16.98 -5.98 23.26
CA ARG A 140 -17.70 -4.73 23.47
C ARG A 140 -17.95 -3.97 22.17
N ILE A 141 -16.96 -3.89 21.27
CA ILE A 141 -17.11 -3.28 19.94
C ILE A 141 -18.15 -4.05 19.11
N LEU A 142 -18.08 -5.40 19.07
CA LEU A 142 -19.05 -6.22 18.34
C LEU A 142 -20.48 -6.04 18.86
N ALA A 143 -20.65 -5.88 20.17
CA ALA A 143 -21.94 -5.60 20.79
C ALA A 143 -22.54 -4.25 20.34
N LEU A 144 -21.72 -3.26 19.96
CA LEU A 144 -22.23 -1.99 19.40
C LEU A 144 -22.82 -2.15 17.99
N VAL A 145 -22.40 -3.17 17.26
CA VAL A 145 -22.86 -3.46 15.88
C VAL A 145 -24.05 -4.42 15.90
N ALA A 146 -24.17 -5.27 16.92
CA ALA A 146 -25.27 -6.22 17.06
C ALA A 146 -26.64 -5.50 17.09
N ARG A 147 -27.59 -6.01 16.31
CA ARG A 147 -28.95 -5.44 16.25
C ARG A 147 -29.83 -6.09 17.34
N PRO A 148 -30.60 -5.29 18.10
CA PRO A 148 -31.61 -5.85 18.99
C PRO A 148 -32.66 -6.61 18.16
N GLY A 149 -32.80 -7.91 18.42
CA GLY A 149 -33.74 -8.79 17.68
C GLY A 149 -33.09 -9.71 16.64
N SER A 150 -31.79 -9.54 16.32
CA SER A 150 -31.01 -10.49 15.51
C SER A 150 -30.51 -11.66 16.37
N GLY A 151 -31.45 -12.40 16.98
CA GLY A 151 -31.13 -13.74 17.47
C GLY A 151 -31.02 -14.65 16.26
N ASP A 152 -29.91 -15.38 16.13
CA ASP A 152 -29.82 -16.56 15.26
C ASP A 152 -30.86 -17.58 15.74
N GLY A 153 -32.09 -17.41 15.24
CA GLY A 153 -33.25 -18.22 15.54
C GLY A 153 -33.81 -18.78 14.26
N ASP A 154 -33.22 -19.91 13.86
CA ASP A 154 -33.72 -20.99 13.00
C ASP A 154 -34.31 -20.65 11.62
N ALA A 155 -33.86 -21.44 10.64
CA ALA A 155 -34.16 -21.30 9.24
C ALA A 155 -35.63 -21.64 8.92
N SER A 156 -36.32 -20.75 8.22
CA SER A 156 -37.24 -21.17 7.15
C SER A 156 -37.62 -20.01 6.24
N GLY A 157 -37.34 -20.19 4.95
CA GLY A 157 -38.23 -19.76 3.88
C GLY A 157 -38.15 -18.29 3.44
N GLU A 158 -37.54 -18.12 2.26
CA GLU A 158 -37.99 -17.16 1.24
C GLU A 158 -37.88 -15.67 1.55
N GLN A 159 -36.81 -15.02 1.09
CA GLN A 159 -36.82 -13.59 0.71
C GLN A 159 -35.56 -13.26 -0.09
N ALA A 160 -35.67 -12.73 -1.30
CA ALA A 160 -36.16 -11.41 -1.70
C ALA A 160 -34.97 -10.44 -1.85
N ASP A 161 -34.83 -9.99 -3.09
CA ASP A 161 -34.32 -8.71 -3.54
C ASP A 161 -33.46 -7.89 -2.57
N ARG A 162 -32.17 -7.88 -2.91
CA ARG A 162 -31.21 -6.78 -2.78
C ARG A 162 -31.84 -5.41 -2.50
N GLU A 163 -31.86 -5.02 -1.24
CA GLU A 163 -31.68 -3.63 -0.79
C GLU A 163 -30.81 -3.60 0.49
N GLU A 164 -29.56 -4.05 0.39
CA GLU A 164 -28.56 -3.95 1.49
C GLU A 164 -27.84 -2.58 1.51
N VAL A 165 -28.57 -1.46 1.38
CA VAL A 165 -27.92 -0.11 1.40
C VAL A 165 -28.49 0.83 2.47
N GLU A 166 -29.57 0.49 3.16
CA GLU A 166 -30.11 1.34 4.23
C GLU A 166 -30.09 0.63 5.59
N ASP A 167 -28.93 0.55 6.26
CA ASP A 167 -28.93 0.40 7.73
C ASP A 167 -27.57 0.58 8.46
N GLU A 168 -26.71 1.53 8.06
CA GLU A 168 -25.60 1.94 8.94
C GLU A 168 -26.09 2.60 10.26
N ALA A 169 -27.38 2.95 10.34
CA ALA A 169 -27.97 3.74 11.43
C ALA A 169 -28.70 2.91 12.51
N ALA A 170 -29.04 1.64 12.27
CA ALA A 170 -29.88 0.86 13.21
C ALA A 170 -29.13 0.35 14.46
N GLY A 171 -27.80 0.30 14.45
CA GLY A 171 -26.99 -0.15 15.59
C GLY A 171 -26.62 0.96 16.57
N VAL A 172 -26.21 0.58 17.79
CA VAL A 172 -25.67 1.52 18.80
C VAL A 172 -24.46 2.27 18.24
N LEU A 173 -23.64 1.63 17.40
CA LEU A 173 -22.53 2.28 16.71
C LEU A 173 -22.98 3.39 15.75
N GLY A 174 -24.12 3.20 15.06
CA GLY A 174 -24.69 4.21 14.18
C GLY A 174 -25.08 5.47 14.95
N GLN A 175 -25.66 5.30 16.13
CA GLN A 175 -25.99 6.40 17.03
C GLN A 175 -24.74 7.14 17.53
N ILE A 176 -23.67 6.41 17.89
CA ILE A 176 -22.39 7.01 18.31
C ILE A 176 -21.74 7.83 17.20
N LYS A 177 -21.84 7.39 15.92
CA LYS A 177 -21.25 8.09 14.76
C LYS A 177 -21.96 9.39 14.39
N GLN A 178 -23.22 9.59 14.80
CA GLN A 178 -24.00 10.77 14.43
C GLN A 178 -23.42 12.04 15.09
N ALA A 179 -23.28 13.09 14.28
CA ALA A 179 -22.85 14.41 14.73
C ALA A 179 -23.78 14.96 15.84
N PRO A 180 -23.25 15.78 16.75
CA PRO A 180 -24.06 16.42 17.78
C PRO A 180 -25.11 17.34 17.15
N GLY A 181 -26.32 17.35 17.74
CA GLY A 181 -27.42 18.22 17.34
C GLY A 181 -27.32 19.62 17.96
N ASP A 182 -28.40 20.41 17.81
CA ASP A 182 -28.51 21.75 18.39
C ASP A 182 -28.41 21.73 19.92
N VAL A 183 -27.82 22.81 20.46
CA VAL A 183 -27.59 22.96 21.91
C VAL A 183 -28.92 23.03 22.66
N SER A 184 -29.34 21.88 23.18
CA SER A 184 -30.52 21.68 24.02
C SER A 184 -30.20 20.66 25.11
N LEU A 185 -30.95 20.68 26.21
CA LEU A 185 -30.76 19.70 27.30
C LEU A 185 -30.86 18.26 26.79
N ASN A 186 -31.83 17.98 25.92
CA ASN A 186 -32.02 16.66 25.35
C ASN A 186 -30.82 16.24 24.49
N SER A 187 -30.31 17.14 23.64
CA SER A 187 -29.10 16.85 22.86
C SER A 187 -27.89 16.61 23.77
N MET A 188 -27.69 17.40 24.82
CA MET A 188 -26.60 17.18 25.76
C MET A 188 -26.67 15.81 26.45
N LEU A 189 -27.86 15.38 26.88
CA LEU A 189 -28.04 14.06 27.51
C LEU A 189 -27.78 12.91 26.53
N THR A 190 -28.18 13.07 25.26
CA THR A 190 -27.85 12.11 24.19
C THR A 190 -26.34 12.04 23.96
N GLU A 191 -25.65 13.17 23.87
CA GLU A 191 -24.19 13.20 23.68
C GLU A 191 -23.43 12.63 24.89
N ILE A 192 -23.89 12.87 26.13
CA ILE A 192 -23.34 12.24 27.34
C ILE A 192 -23.48 10.73 27.25
N SER A 193 -24.65 10.23 26.83
CA SER A 193 -24.89 8.80 26.68
C SER A 193 -23.96 8.17 25.62
N LYS A 194 -23.71 8.85 24.49
CA LYS A 194 -22.72 8.43 23.48
C LYS A 194 -21.29 8.40 24.06
N LEU A 195 -20.93 9.40 24.86
CA LEU A 195 -19.62 9.45 25.53
C LEU A 195 -19.45 8.33 26.55
N ASP A 196 -20.49 7.98 27.30
CA ASP A 196 -20.41 6.90 28.29
C ASP A 196 -20.34 5.52 27.62
N LEU A 197 -21.06 5.32 26.51
CA LEU A 197 -20.93 4.12 25.67
C LEU A 197 -19.51 3.96 25.10
N THR A 198 -18.92 5.05 24.59
CA THR A 198 -17.55 5.02 24.05
C THR A 198 -16.50 4.80 25.13
N ARG A 199 -16.64 5.43 26.31
CA ARG A 199 -15.78 5.15 27.47
C ARG A 199 -15.93 3.70 27.97
N GLY A 200 -17.14 3.16 27.93
CA GLY A 200 -17.46 1.79 28.29
C GLY A 200 -16.75 0.73 27.44
N LEU A 201 -16.26 1.08 26.25
CA LEU A 201 -15.43 0.19 25.43
C LEU A 201 -14.10 -0.18 26.10
N GLN A 202 -13.59 0.68 27.00
CA GLN A 202 -12.32 0.51 27.70
C GLN A 202 -11.18 0.12 26.73
N LEU A 203 -11.04 0.88 25.63
CA LEU A 203 -9.99 0.65 24.65
C LEU A 203 -8.62 0.84 25.30
N PRO A 204 -7.65 -0.07 25.06
CA PRO A 204 -6.30 0.06 25.61
C PRO A 204 -5.62 1.35 25.14
N ASP A 205 -4.88 2.00 26.05
CA ASP A 205 -4.01 3.10 25.68
C ASP A 205 -2.96 2.65 24.65
N GLY A 206 -2.68 3.52 23.67
CA GLY A 206 -1.72 3.20 22.62
C GLY A 206 -2.19 2.15 21.61
N LEU A 207 -3.50 1.87 21.51
CA LEU A 207 -4.09 0.99 20.49
C LEU A 207 -3.54 1.27 19.09
N PHE A 208 -3.48 2.56 18.72
CA PHE A 208 -2.99 3.05 17.44
C PHE A 208 -1.51 3.51 17.46
N ALA A 209 -0.75 3.19 18.51
CA ALA A 209 0.64 3.61 18.62
C ALA A 209 1.49 3.13 17.43
N GLY A 210 2.18 4.07 16.77
CA GLY A 210 3.00 3.81 15.58
C GLY A 210 2.22 3.74 14.26
N ILE A 211 0.93 4.10 14.25
CA ILE A 211 0.12 4.28 13.04
C ILE A 211 0.08 5.78 12.71
N SER A 212 0.31 6.15 11.45
CA SER A 212 0.27 7.57 11.06
C SER A 212 -1.18 8.08 11.07
N PRO A 213 -1.47 9.28 11.61
CA PRO A 213 -2.82 9.85 11.63
C PRO A 213 -3.38 10.12 10.23
N LYS A 214 -2.54 10.16 9.19
CA LYS A 214 -3.01 10.22 7.78
C LYS A 214 -3.77 8.95 7.36
N ILE A 215 -3.61 7.85 8.09
CA ILE A 215 -4.29 6.56 7.85
C ILE A 215 -5.60 6.49 8.65
N GLU A 216 -5.72 7.25 9.74
CA GLU A 216 -6.89 7.22 10.65
C GLU A 216 -8.14 7.91 10.07
N GLY A 217 -8.05 8.49 8.88
CA GLY A 217 -9.11 9.28 8.28
C GLY A 217 -9.24 10.63 9.01
N VAL A 218 -9.51 11.69 8.25
CA VAL A 218 -9.80 13.01 8.83
C VAL A 218 -11.11 12.91 9.60
N ALA A 219 -11.04 12.65 10.92
CA ALA A 219 -12.04 13.15 11.84
C ALA A 219 -11.83 14.67 11.94
N GLY A 220 -12.92 15.44 11.80
CA GLY A 220 -12.91 16.90 11.73
C GLY A 220 -12.19 17.60 12.89
N PRO A 221 -11.89 18.90 12.74
CA PRO A 221 -11.07 19.62 13.70
C PRO A 221 -11.85 19.80 15.00
N GLY A 222 -11.47 19.08 16.05
CA GLY A 222 -12.11 19.28 17.34
C GLY A 222 -11.77 18.22 18.36
N LEU A 223 -10.60 18.38 18.97
CA LEU A 223 -10.30 18.16 20.40
C LEU A 223 -8.80 17.86 20.55
N ARG A 224 -8.00 18.93 20.49
CA ARG A 224 -6.71 18.92 21.19
C ARG A 224 -7.02 18.66 22.66
N ARG A 225 -6.55 17.54 23.20
CA ARG A 225 -6.47 17.36 24.66
C ARG A 225 -5.64 18.51 25.21
N VAL A 226 -6.27 19.30 26.08
CA VAL A 226 -5.59 20.16 27.03
C VAL A 226 -4.84 19.23 27.99
N ALA A 227 -3.52 19.38 28.01
CA ALA A 227 -2.71 19.19 29.19
C ALA A 227 -2.17 20.58 29.56
#